data_AF-A0A7K1B8K2-F1
#
_entry.id   AF-A0A7K1B8K2-F1
#
_cell.length_a   1.000
_cell.length_b   1.000
_cell.length_c   1.000
_cell.angle_alpha   90.00
_cell.angle_beta   90.00
_cell.angle_gamma   90.00
#
_symmetry.space_group_name_H-M   'P 1'
#
loop_
_entity.id
_entity.type
_entity.pdbx_description
1 polymer ?
#
loop_
_entity_poly.entity_id
_entity_poly.type
_entity_poly.pdbx_seq_one_letter_code
_entity_poly.pdbx_strand_id
1 'polypeptide(L)'
;MMRQRPDRPPVDTGFDALYRREIGSLRSLGAALTGSRDLGADLAQEAMLRAYRDWGRVSQHDRPGAWVRRVAINLATDVHRR
;
A
#
# COMPACT_ATOMS: atom_id res chain seq x y z
N MET A 1 21.43 -3.26 -18.37
CA MET A 1 20.60 -2.16 -17.84
C MET A 1 20.11 -2.55 -16.45
N MET A 2 20.76 -2.04 -15.42
CA MET A 2 20.47 -2.33 -14.02
C MET A 2 19.24 -1.51 -13.62
N ARG A 3 18.06 -2.15 -13.46
CA ARG A 3 16.92 -1.50 -12.82
C ARG A 3 17.39 -1.04 -11.44
N GLN A 4 17.42 0.28 -11.22
CA GLN A 4 17.75 0.83 -9.90
C GLN A 4 16.87 0.13 -8.87
N ARG A 5 17.50 -0.63 -7.97
CA ARG A 5 16.86 -0.99 -6.71
C ARG A 5 16.78 0.32 -5.95
N PRO A 6 15.60 0.85 -5.60
CA PRO A 6 15.55 2.02 -4.74
C PRO A 6 16.28 1.63 -3.46
N ASP A 7 17.35 2.34 -3.14
CA ASP A 7 18.08 2.18 -1.90
C ASP A 7 17.07 2.18 -0.76
N ARG A 8 17.12 1.10 0.02
CA ARG A 8 16.24 0.88 1.18
C ARG A 8 16.24 2.16 2.01
N PRO A 9 15.10 2.81 2.23
CA PRO A 9 15.10 4.00 3.04
C PRO A 9 15.55 3.59 4.46
N PRO A 10 16.41 4.38 5.12
CA PRO A 10 16.86 4.07 6.47
C PRO A 10 15.66 3.72 7.35
N VAL A 11 15.88 2.85 8.33
CA VAL A 11 14.88 2.20 9.20
C VAL A 11 14.01 3.17 10.04
N ASP A 12 14.13 4.48 9.76
CA ASP A 12 13.53 5.61 10.48
C ASP A 12 13.09 6.75 9.52
N THR A 13 12.24 6.48 8.52
CA THR A 13 11.99 7.44 7.40
C THR A 13 10.52 7.77 7.12
N GLY A 14 9.61 7.44 8.03
CA GLY A 14 8.18 7.76 7.87
C GLY A 14 7.38 6.75 7.04
N PHE A 15 8.01 6.00 6.12
CA PHE A 15 7.34 4.86 5.47
C PHE A 15 6.98 3.80 6.50
N ASP A 16 7.91 3.44 7.39
CA ASP A 16 7.66 2.47 8.46
C ASP A 16 6.51 2.90 9.37
N ALA A 17 6.40 4.20 9.66
CA ALA A 17 5.30 4.75 10.44
C ALA A 17 3.96 4.67 9.69
N LEU A 18 3.95 4.95 8.38
CA LEU A 18 2.79 4.72 7.53
C LEU A 18 2.43 3.24 7.50
N TYR A 19 3.40 2.35 7.32
CA TYR A 19 3.21 0.91 7.22
C TYR A 19 2.56 0.37 8.49
N ARG A 20 3.16 0.61 9.66
CA ARG A 20 2.65 0.15 10.96
C ARG A 20 1.24 0.68 11.24
N ARG A 21 0.96 1.94 10.86
CA ARG A 21 -0.35 2.57 11.08
C ARG A 21 -1.43 2.00 10.15
N GLU A 22 -1.12 1.82 8.87
CA GLU A 22 -2.15 1.59 7.85
C GLU A 22 -2.33 0.12 7.48
N ILE A 23 -1.30 -0.73 7.60
CA ILE A 23 -1.33 -2.10 7.06
C ILE A 23 -2.51 -2.91 7.60
N GLY A 24 -2.79 -2.85 8.91
CA GLY A 24 -3.93 -3.55 9.51
C GLY A 24 -5.26 -3.09 8.92
N SER A 25 -5.46 -1.77 8.82
CA SER A 25 -6.70 -1.20 8.27
C SER A 25 -6.88 -1.52 6.78
N LEU A 26 -5.79 -1.58 6.00
CA LEU A 26 -5.85 -1.95 4.59
C LEU A 26 -6.21 -3.42 4.40
N ARG A 27 -5.70 -4.32 5.26
CA ARG A 27 -6.08 -5.74 5.24
C ARG A 27 -7.57 -5.92 5.52
N SER A 28 -8.07 -5.24 6.55
CA SER A 28 -9.49 -5.26 6.89
C SER A 28 -10.36 -4.67 5.78
N LEU A 29 -9.93 -3.55 5.18
CA LEU A 29 -10.62 -2.92 4.06
C LEU A 29 -10.68 -3.84 2.84
N GLY A 30 -9.54 -4.39 2.42
CA GLY A 30 -9.47 -5.32 1.28
C GLY A 30 -10.32 -6.57 1.51
N ALA A 31 -10.30 -7.12 2.73
CA ALA A 31 -11.13 -8.27 3.08
C ALA A 31 -12.64 -7.95 3.04
N ALA A 32 -13.05 -6.77 3.53
CA ALA A 32 -14.43 -6.32 3.46
C ALA A 32 -14.90 -6.10 2.01
N LEU A 33 -14.02 -5.58 1.15
CA LEU A 33 -14.34 -5.31 -0.25
C LEU A 33 -14.41 -6.58 -1.10
N THR A 34 -13.59 -7.59 -0.80
CA THR A 34 -13.45 -8.81 -1.63
C THR A 34 -14.13 -10.04 -1.03
N GLY A 35 -14.56 -9.99 0.22
CA GLY A 35 -15.06 -11.16 0.96
C GLY A 35 -13.98 -12.17 1.35
N SER A 36 -12.70 -11.90 1.10
CA SER A 36 -11.58 -12.84 1.37
C SER A 36 -10.48 -12.18 2.18
N ARG A 37 -10.10 -12.81 3.30
CA ARG A 37 -8.99 -12.34 4.15
C ARG A 37 -7.64 -12.42 3.43
N ASP A 38 -7.44 -13.45 2.63
CA ASP A 38 -6.20 -13.67 1.89
C ASP A 38 -6.05 -12.63 0.78
N LEU A 39 -7.10 -12.41 -0.01
CA LEU A 39 -7.09 -11.32 -1.00
C LEU A 39 -6.93 -9.97 -0.31
N GLY A 40 -7.59 -9.73 0.82
CA GLY A 40 -7.40 -8.51 1.60
C GLY A 40 -5.94 -8.29 2.03
N ALA A 41 -5.25 -9.36 2.43
CA ALA A 41 -3.83 -9.32 2.74
C ALA A 41 -2.99 -8.96 1.51
N ASP A 42 -3.22 -9.63 0.38
CA ASP A 42 -2.48 -9.40 -0.86
C ASP A 42 -2.64 -7.96 -1.39
N LEU A 43 -3.87 -7.44 -1.40
CA LEU A 43 -4.14 -6.07 -1.84
C LEU A 43 -3.47 -5.03 -0.93
N ALA A 44 -3.48 -5.27 0.38
CA ALA A 44 -2.82 -4.39 1.34
C ALA A 44 -1.29 -4.38 1.16
N GLN A 45 -0.70 -5.55 0.97
CA GLN A 45 0.74 -5.69 0.70
C GLN A 45 1.11 -5.00 -0.63
N GLU A 46 0.35 -5.21 -1.69
CA GLU A 46 0.59 -4.58 -3.00
C GLU A 46 0.44 -3.06 -2.93
N ALA A 47 -0.57 -2.53 -2.22
CA ALA A 47 -0.72 -1.09 -2.02
C ALA A 47 0.49 -0.49 -1.28
N MET A 48 1.00 -1.18 -0.25
CA MET A 48 2.20 -0.76 0.47
C MET A 48 3.47 -0.88 -0.37
N LEU A 49 3.62 -1.92 -1.19
CA LEU A 49 4.73 -2.06 -2.12
C LEU A 49 4.77 -0.92 -3.13
N ARG A 50 3.61 -0.48 -3.64
CA ARG A 50 3.51 0.70 -4.51
C ARG A 50 3.90 1.97 -3.77
N ALA A 51 3.42 2.17 -2.54
CA ALA A 51 3.82 3.31 -1.73
C ALA A 51 5.32 3.35 -1.43
N TYR A 52 5.93 2.19 -1.17
CA TYR A 52 7.36 2.07 -0.92
C TYR A 52 8.18 2.45 -2.15
N ARG A 53 7.80 1.94 -3.33
CA ARG A 53 8.47 2.25 -4.61
C ARG A 53 8.40 3.75 -4.94
N ASP A 54 7.27 4.38 -4.64
CA ASP A 54 7.01 5.79 -4.94
C ASP A 54 7.16 6.70 -3.70
N TRP A 55 7.88 6.26 -2.65
CA TRP A 55 7.82 6.90 -1.34
C TRP A 55 8.21 8.38 -1.37
N GLY A 56 9.19 8.77 -2.19
CA GLY A 56 9.60 10.17 -2.36
C GLY A 56 8.47 11.09 -2.83
N ARG A 57 7.49 10.58 -3.59
CA ARG A 57 6.28 11.32 -3.99
C ARG A 57 5.16 11.17 -2.96
N VAL A 58 4.95 9.95 -2.47
CA VAL A 58 3.82 9.64 -1.57
C VAL A 58 3.95 10.34 -0.23
N SER A 59 5.18 10.49 0.28
CA SER A 59 5.47 11.20 1.53
C SER A 59 5.17 12.70 1.48
N GLN A 60 5.09 13.29 0.28
CA GLN A 60 4.78 14.70 0.06
C GLN A 60 3.28 15.00 0.08
N HIS A 61 2.41 13.99 0.04
CA HIS A 61 0.98 14.21 0.21
C HIS A 61 0.66 14.63 1.64
N ASP A 62 -0.30 15.53 1.82
CA ASP A 62 -0.83 15.90 3.15
C ASP A 62 -1.33 14.67 3.93
N ARG A 63 -1.84 13.65 3.21
CA ARG A 63 -2.38 12.42 3.78
C ARG A 63 -1.90 11.18 3.00
N PRO A 64 -0.67 10.70 3.23
CA PRO A 64 -0.15 9.50 2.55
C PRO A 64 -1.02 8.25 2.83
N GLY A 65 -1.65 8.19 4.01
CA GLY A 65 -2.63 7.16 4.38
C GLY A 65 -3.88 7.11 3.49
N ALA A 66 -4.32 8.25 2.95
CA ALA A 66 -5.47 8.28 2.03
C ALA A 66 -5.07 7.74 0.65
N TRP A 67 -3.83 8.03 0.22
CA TRP A 67 -3.28 7.52 -1.03
C TRP A 67 -3.25 5.98 -1.05
N VAL A 68 -2.69 5.34 -0.01
CA VAL A 68 -2.64 3.86 0.06
C VAL A 68 -4.01 3.20 0.13
N ARG A 69 -4.97 3.82 0.82
CA ARG A 69 -6.37 3.35 0.85
C ARG A 69 -6.99 3.38 -0.55
N ARG A 70 -6.78 4.47 -1.29
CA ARG A 70 -7.29 4.59 -2.67
C ARG A 70 -6.68 3.54 -3.59
N VAL A 71 -5.39 3.26 -3.45
CA VAL A 71 -4.73 2.18 -4.20
C VAL A 71 -5.36 0.82 -3.88
N ALA A 72 -5.58 0.49 -2.60
CA ALA A 72 -6.21 -0.76 -2.20
C ALA A 72 -7.66 -0.90 -2.74
N ILE A 73 -8.45 0.18 -2.74
CA ILE A 73 -9.81 0.19 -3.32
C ILE A 73 -9.79 -0.06 -4.83
N ASN A 74 -8.86 0.58 -5.55
CA ASN A 74 -8.71 0.38 -6.99
C ASN A 74 -8.33 -1.08 -7.30
N LEU A 75 -7.38 -1.64 -6.54
CA LEU A 75 -6.99 -3.04 -6.68
C LEU A 75 -8.15 -4.00 -6.42
N ALA A 76 -8.94 -3.77 -5.36
CA ALA A 76 -10.14 -4.56 -5.09
C ALA A 76 -11.15 -4.47 -6.23
N THR A 77 -11.34 -3.28 -6.81
CA THR A 77 -12.23 -3.09 -7.98
C THR A 77 -11.74 -3.89 -9.19
N ASP A 78 -10.43 -3.92 -9.42
CA ASP A 78 -9.84 -4.71 -10.51
C ASP A 78 -9.95 -6.22 -10.30
N VAL A 79 -10.02 -6.69 -9.05
CA VAL A 79 -10.29 -8.11 -8.74
C VAL A 79 -11.70 -8.50 -9.15
N HIS A 80 -12.71 -7.66 -8.89
CA HIS A 80 -14.10 -7.96 -9.25
C HIS A 80 -14.41 -7.89 -10.75
N ARG A 81 -13.55 -7.23 -11.52
CA ARG A 81 -13.69 -7.10 -12.98
C ARG A 81 -13.07 -8.27 -13.76
N ARG A 82 -12.34 -9.15 -13.07
CA ARG A 82 -11.72 -10.36 -13.65
C ARG A 82 -12.59 -11.56 -13.35
#